data_AF-A0A2H4XBA5-F1
#
_entry.id   AF-A0A2H4XBA5-F1
#
_cell.length_a   1.000
_cell.length_b   1.000
_cell.length_c   1.000
_cell.angle_alpha   90.00
_cell.angle_beta   90.00
_cell.angle_gamma   90.00
#
_symmetry.space_group_name_H-M   'P 1'
#
loop_
_entity.id
_entity.type
_entity.pdbx_description
1 polymer ?
#
loop_
_entity_poly.entity_id
_entity_poly.type
_entity_poly.pdbx_seq_one_letter_code
_entity_poly.pdbx_strand_id
1 'polypeptide(L)'
;LLILGGLSFVLNQLIKRSLSSASGKGDPADYLLLVTLVALVLLGIIFTALFFFMDSCTWTSSVFFYMMTAVLGLGVFVPWLQLLIQRHPLFWLLGFLMQTHTRLYLLSFWTLLAILACSVVLYQNSKRTKESKKLQISTVTRKYFHFLAVATYIPGLLYDRQLLFVTAVICLAVFVLLEYIRYFRIKPLGQTLRNLLTLFLDERDSGPLILTHIYLLLGMSLPVWLFPRVCAASLSGPSTLLPYAGVL
;
A
#
# COMPACT_ATOMS: atom_id res chain seq x y z
N LEU A 1 11.71 -19.49 11.49
CA LEU A 1 13.02 -18.83 11.78
C LEU A 1 13.44 -17.85 10.68
N LEU A 2 13.52 -18.27 9.40
CA LEU A 2 13.88 -17.38 8.28
C LEU A 2 12.96 -16.16 8.10
N ILE A 3 11.63 -16.35 8.15
CA ILE A 3 10.65 -15.25 8.01
C ILE A 3 10.78 -14.24 9.17
N LEU A 4 10.93 -14.75 10.40
CA LEU A 4 11.08 -13.91 11.59
C LEU A 4 12.41 -13.13 11.56
N GLY A 5 13.49 -13.77 11.08
CA GLY A 5 14.79 -13.13 10.87
C GLY A 5 14.77 -12.05 9.80
N GLY A 6 14.09 -12.30 8.67
CA GLY A 6 13.90 -11.30 7.61
C GLY A 6 13.10 -10.08 8.08
N LEU A 7 12.00 -10.31 8.81
CA LEU A 7 11.21 -9.22 9.41
C LEU A 7 12.02 -8.41 10.43
N SER A 8 12.78 -9.08 11.30
CA SER A 8 13.66 -8.42 12.27
C SER A 8 14.73 -7.57 11.57
N PHE A 9 15.34 -8.07 10.50
CA PHE A 9 16.31 -7.32 9.72
C PHE A 9 15.72 -6.07 9.07
N VAL A 10 14.55 -6.19 8.43
CA VAL A 10 13.86 -5.06 7.79
C VAL A 10 13.48 -4.01 8.84
N LEU A 11 12.90 -4.44 9.97
CA LEU A 11 12.52 -3.55 11.05
C LEU A 11 13.73 -2.81 11.62
N ASN A 12 14.82 -3.52 11.87
CA ASN A 12 16.05 -2.94 12.40
C ASN A 12 16.66 -1.91 11.43
N GLN A 13 16.64 -2.18 10.12
CA GLN A 13 17.08 -1.22 9.11
C GLN A 13 16.21 0.04 9.07
N LEU A 14 14.88 -0.12 9.15
CA LEU A 14 13.94 1.01 9.17
C LEU A 14 14.11 1.86 10.44
N ILE A 15 14.29 1.22 11.61
CA ILE A 15 14.55 1.92 12.87
C ILE A 15 15.88 2.67 12.78
N LYS A 16 16.96 2.01 12.35
CA LYS A 16 18.28 2.63 12.21
C LYS A 16 18.25 3.84 11.28
N ARG A 17 17.47 3.78 10.19
CA ARG A 17 17.28 4.89 9.25
C ARG A 17 16.49 6.05 9.86
N SER A 18 15.40 5.76 10.56
CA SER A 18 14.62 6.78 11.27
C SER A 18 15.46 7.47 12.35
N LEU A 19 16.29 6.73 13.07
CA LEU A 19 17.20 7.27 14.08
C LEU A 19 18.34 8.08 13.45
N SER A 20 18.93 7.61 12.34
CA SER A 20 20.00 8.36 11.66
C SER A 20 19.48 9.65 11.01
N SER A 21 18.23 9.65 10.54
CA SER A 21 17.58 10.86 10.03
C SER A 21 17.18 11.82 11.15
N ALA A 22 16.84 11.31 12.35
CA ALA A 22 16.47 12.14 13.50
C ALA A 22 17.66 12.93 14.08
N SER A 23 18.89 12.47 13.83
CA SER A 23 20.13 13.17 14.23
C SER A 23 20.56 14.28 13.23
N GLY A 24 19.79 14.53 12.16
CA GLY A 24 20.06 15.57 11.16
C GLY A 24 18.79 16.14 10.50
N LYS A 25 18.92 16.96 9.44
CA LYS A 25 17.79 17.38 8.57
C LYS A 25 17.39 16.22 7.64
N GLY A 26 16.83 15.14 8.20
CA GLY A 26 16.32 14.01 7.44
C GLY A 26 15.16 14.37 6.51
N ASP A 27 15.02 13.67 5.39
CA ASP A 27 13.88 13.87 4.50
C ASP A 27 12.60 13.39 5.22
N PRO A 28 11.50 14.18 5.25
CA PRO A 28 10.26 13.79 5.91
C PRO A 28 9.68 12.44 5.45
N ALA A 29 9.99 12.04 4.21
CA ALA A 29 9.60 10.75 3.66
C ALA A 29 10.22 9.55 4.39
N ASP A 30 11.39 9.72 5.03
CA ASP A 30 12.10 8.64 5.72
C ASP A 30 11.32 8.11 6.94
N TYR A 31 10.56 8.98 7.62
CA TYR A 31 9.72 8.62 8.76
C TYR A 31 8.37 8.00 8.36
N LEU A 32 7.87 8.35 7.17
CA LEU A 32 6.53 7.99 6.72
C LEU A 32 6.32 6.47 6.70
N LEU A 33 7.27 5.73 6.12
CA LEU A 33 7.18 4.27 6.03
C LEU A 33 7.16 3.62 7.41
N LEU A 34 8.08 4.00 8.31
CA LEU A 34 8.16 3.41 9.65
C LEU A 34 6.86 3.67 10.43
N VAL A 35 6.41 4.92 10.49
CA VAL A 35 5.18 5.27 11.23
C VAL A 35 3.96 4.58 10.62
N THR A 36 3.88 4.49 9.30
CA THR A 36 2.78 3.79 8.62
C THR A 36 2.77 2.30 8.95
N LEU A 37 3.92 1.63 8.95
CA LEU A 37 4.01 0.21 9.32
C LEU A 37 3.61 -0.02 10.78
N VAL A 38 4.12 0.80 11.70
CA VAL A 38 3.74 0.73 13.12
C VAL A 38 2.23 0.96 13.27
N ALA A 39 1.67 1.94 12.56
CA ALA A 39 0.26 2.24 12.59
C ALA A 39 -0.61 1.06 12.12
N LEU A 40 -0.27 0.47 10.97
CA LEU A 40 -1.02 -0.66 10.43
C LEU A 40 -0.95 -1.89 11.34
N VAL A 41 0.22 -2.20 11.91
CA VAL A 41 0.39 -3.33 12.83
C VAL A 41 -0.42 -3.11 14.12
N LEU A 42 -0.30 -1.94 14.74
CA LEU A 42 -1.06 -1.61 15.95
C LEU A 42 -2.56 -1.66 15.70
N LEU A 43 -3.02 -1.08 14.59
CA LEU A 43 -4.42 -1.10 14.19
C LEU A 43 -4.93 -2.54 13.97
N GLY A 44 -4.13 -3.39 13.32
CA GLY A 44 -4.43 -4.80 13.12
C GLY A 44 -4.55 -5.57 14.42
N ILE A 45 -3.64 -5.37 15.37
CA ILE A 45 -3.69 -5.99 16.71
C ILE A 45 -4.96 -5.55 17.45
N ILE A 46 -5.22 -4.24 17.48
CA ILE A 46 -6.38 -3.66 18.15
C ILE A 46 -7.68 -4.22 17.56
N PHE A 47 -7.86 -4.22 16.24
CA PHE A 47 -9.09 -4.74 15.63
C PHE A 47 -9.24 -6.25 15.74
N THR A 48 -8.15 -7.01 15.66
CA THR A 48 -8.22 -8.46 15.88
C THR A 48 -8.66 -8.76 17.31
N ALA A 49 -8.13 -8.05 18.31
CA ALA A 49 -8.56 -8.20 19.69
C ALA A 49 -10.01 -7.75 19.90
N LEU A 50 -10.43 -6.61 19.35
CA LEU A 50 -11.80 -6.10 19.48
C LEU A 50 -12.83 -7.05 18.85
N PHE A 51 -12.58 -7.51 17.63
CA PHE A 51 -13.51 -8.38 16.91
C PHE A 51 -13.41 -9.85 17.34
N PHE A 52 -12.49 -10.18 18.22
CA PHE A 52 -12.54 -11.43 18.97
C PHE A 52 -13.70 -11.43 19.99
N PHE A 53 -14.02 -10.27 20.57
CA PHE A 53 -15.08 -10.13 21.57
C PHE A 53 -16.39 -9.56 21.01
N MET A 54 -16.37 -8.96 19.81
CA MET A 54 -17.51 -8.24 19.23
C MET A 54 -17.80 -8.69 17.80
N ASP A 55 -19.09 -8.89 17.48
CA ASP A 55 -19.52 -9.22 16.12
C ASP A 55 -19.22 -8.09 15.13
N SER A 56 -18.33 -8.36 14.19
CA SER A 56 -17.85 -7.40 13.19
C SER A 56 -18.88 -7.04 12.11
N CYS A 57 -19.95 -7.84 11.97
CA CYS A 57 -20.98 -7.67 10.93
C CYS A 57 -22.06 -6.61 11.26
N THR A 58 -22.03 -6.02 12.45
CA THR A 58 -23.01 -5.01 12.87
C THR A 58 -22.64 -3.60 12.39
N TRP A 59 -23.64 -2.72 12.27
CA TRP A 59 -23.41 -1.31 11.94
C TRP A 59 -22.64 -0.60 13.07
N THR A 60 -22.92 -0.94 14.33
CA THR A 60 -22.21 -0.41 15.50
C THR A 60 -20.72 -0.71 15.44
N SER A 61 -20.35 -1.96 15.16
CA SER A 61 -18.96 -2.38 14.95
C SER A 61 -18.29 -1.65 13.79
N SER A 62 -19.04 -1.35 12.74
CA SER A 62 -18.52 -0.61 11.58
C SER A 62 -18.25 0.85 11.92
N VAL A 63 -19.16 1.51 12.63
CA VAL A 63 -18.95 2.88 13.14
C VAL A 63 -17.75 2.89 14.08
N PHE A 64 -17.64 1.92 14.99
CA PHE A 64 -16.51 1.79 15.90
C PHE A 64 -15.18 1.63 15.16
N PHE A 65 -15.14 0.79 14.11
CA PHE A 65 -13.97 0.62 13.26
C PHE A 65 -13.51 1.95 12.63
N TYR A 66 -14.42 2.68 11.98
CA TYR A 66 -14.05 3.95 11.33
C TYR A 66 -13.67 5.02 12.35
N MET A 67 -14.41 5.14 13.44
CA MET A 67 -14.12 6.10 14.51
C MET A 67 -12.77 5.82 15.17
N MET A 68 -12.50 4.57 15.54
CA MET A 68 -11.22 4.19 16.16
C MET A 68 -10.06 4.40 15.18
N THR A 69 -10.22 4.03 13.90
CA THR A 69 -9.21 4.28 12.87
C THR A 69 -8.94 5.78 12.74
N ALA A 70 -9.98 6.62 12.75
CA ALA A 70 -9.84 8.08 12.69
C ALA A 70 -9.17 8.66 13.95
N VAL A 71 -9.55 8.19 15.14
CA VAL A 71 -8.97 8.65 16.42
C VAL A 71 -7.49 8.27 16.51
N LEU A 72 -7.12 7.03 16.18
CA LEU A 72 -5.72 6.62 16.19
C LEU A 72 -4.93 7.32 15.07
N GLY A 73 -5.50 7.41 13.87
CA GLY A 73 -4.91 8.11 12.73
C GLY A 73 -4.61 9.57 13.02
N LEU A 74 -5.65 10.34 13.36
CA LEU A 74 -5.56 11.79 13.56
C LEU A 74 -5.05 12.19 14.94
N GLY A 75 -5.33 11.40 15.97
CA GLY A 75 -4.97 11.71 17.36
C GLY A 75 -3.62 11.17 17.81
N VAL A 76 -3.10 10.11 17.18
CA VAL A 76 -1.83 9.49 17.56
C VAL A 76 -0.81 9.57 16.42
N PHE A 77 -1.12 9.00 15.25
CA PHE A 77 -0.13 8.85 14.18
C PHE A 77 0.21 10.16 13.47
N VAL A 78 -0.77 11.04 13.21
CA VAL A 78 -0.52 12.36 12.61
C VAL A 78 0.32 13.25 13.53
N PRO A 79 0.01 13.41 14.84
CA PRO A 79 0.87 14.14 15.76
C PRO A 79 2.26 13.54 15.90
N TRP A 80 2.37 12.21 15.91
CA TRP A 80 3.68 11.55 15.95
C TRP A 80 4.52 11.86 14.70
N LEU A 81 3.92 11.81 13.51
CA LEU A 81 4.57 12.27 12.28
C LEU A 81 4.90 13.76 12.32
N GLN A 82 4.03 14.59 12.89
CA GLN A 82 4.27 16.03 13.03
C GLN A 82 5.52 16.31 13.87
N LEU A 83 5.71 15.57 14.96
CA LEU A 83 6.89 15.67 15.82
C LEU A 83 8.17 15.25 15.08
N LEU A 84 8.11 14.21 14.25
CA LEU A 84 9.26 13.73 13.47
C LEU A 84 9.61 14.67 12.30
N ILE A 85 8.59 15.15 11.58
CA ILE A 85 8.74 15.99 10.38
C ILE A 85 8.95 17.48 10.74
N GLN A 86 8.61 17.89 11.97
CA GLN A 86 8.62 19.29 12.42
C GLN A 86 7.71 20.21 11.60
N ARG A 87 6.77 19.64 10.85
CA ARG A 87 5.72 20.33 10.09
C ARG A 87 4.46 19.48 10.11
N HIS A 88 3.32 20.12 9.90
CA HIS A 88 2.06 19.39 9.80
C HIS A 88 2.07 18.42 8.61
N PRO A 89 1.90 17.10 8.82
CA PRO A 89 2.13 16.07 7.79
C PRO A 89 1.23 16.20 6.56
N LEU A 90 -0.04 16.59 6.74
CA LEU A 90 -0.98 16.74 5.62
C LEU A 90 -0.60 17.91 4.71
N PHE A 91 -0.16 19.03 5.28
CA PHE A 91 0.28 20.18 4.51
C PHE A 91 1.60 19.90 3.81
N TRP A 92 2.52 19.19 4.48
CA TRP A 92 3.73 18.71 3.85
C TRP A 92 3.42 17.78 2.67
N LEU A 93 2.53 16.79 2.85
CA LEU A 93 2.17 15.84 1.80
C LEU A 93 1.53 16.54 0.60
N LEU A 94 0.57 17.43 0.84
CA LEU A 94 -0.10 18.17 -0.24
C LEU A 94 0.90 19.05 -1.01
N GLY A 95 1.74 19.79 -0.29
CA GLY A 95 2.80 20.60 -0.89
C GLY A 95 3.80 19.76 -1.67
N PHE A 96 4.16 18.58 -1.16
CA PHE A 96 5.03 17.62 -1.83
C PHE A 96 4.43 17.09 -3.13
N LEU A 97 3.16 16.68 -3.12
CA LEU A 97 2.47 16.14 -4.31
C LEU A 97 2.30 17.21 -5.40
N MET A 98 2.06 18.45 -5.01
CA MET A 98 1.82 19.58 -5.91
C MET A 98 3.09 20.35 -6.29
N GLN A 99 4.27 19.89 -5.85
CA GLN A 99 5.51 20.66 -5.94
C GLN A 99 6.00 20.89 -7.38
N THR A 100 5.84 19.90 -8.26
CA THR A 100 6.39 19.95 -9.63
C THR A 100 5.38 19.49 -10.66
N HIS A 101 5.47 20.03 -11.88
CA HIS A 101 4.63 19.59 -12.99
C HIS A 101 4.84 18.11 -13.34
N THR A 102 6.06 17.59 -13.19
CA THR A 102 6.36 16.17 -13.38
C THR A 102 5.56 15.28 -12.43
N ARG A 103 5.46 15.66 -11.14
CA ARG A 103 4.66 14.93 -10.16
C ARG A 103 3.18 14.97 -10.51
N LEU A 104 2.67 16.12 -10.94
CA LEU A 104 1.28 16.26 -11.37
C LEU A 104 0.96 15.39 -12.58
N TYR A 105 1.82 15.37 -13.60
CA TYR A 105 1.65 14.50 -14.77
C TYR A 105 1.70 13.02 -14.37
N LEU A 106 2.64 12.61 -13.54
CA LEU A 106 2.71 11.23 -13.02
C LEU A 106 1.47 10.84 -12.23
N LEU A 107 1.02 11.69 -11.30
CA LEU A 107 -0.20 11.46 -10.53
C LEU A 107 -1.42 11.35 -11.43
N SER A 108 -1.56 12.24 -12.41
CA SER A 108 -2.66 12.16 -13.38
C SER A 108 -2.64 10.85 -14.18
N PHE A 109 -1.46 10.44 -14.65
CA PHE A 109 -1.29 9.18 -15.37
C PHE A 109 -1.63 7.97 -14.50
N TRP A 110 -1.15 7.94 -13.25
CA TRP A 110 -1.48 6.87 -12.30
C TRP A 110 -2.97 6.83 -11.94
N THR A 111 -3.63 7.99 -11.82
CA THR A 111 -5.09 8.01 -11.61
C THR A 111 -5.85 7.43 -12.80
N LEU A 112 -5.42 7.69 -14.03
CA LEU A 112 -6.01 7.08 -15.23
C LEU A 112 -5.80 5.56 -15.25
N LEU A 113 -4.60 5.07 -14.90
CA LEU A 113 -4.34 3.64 -14.78
C LEU A 113 -5.19 2.98 -13.68
N ALA A 114 -5.38 3.65 -12.55
CA ALA A 114 -6.25 3.17 -11.47
C ALA A 114 -7.72 3.11 -11.91
N ILE A 115 -8.22 4.13 -12.62
CA ILE A 115 -9.57 4.13 -13.18
C ILE A 115 -9.74 2.98 -14.19
N LEU A 116 -8.76 2.75 -15.05
CA LEU A 116 -8.75 1.62 -15.99
C LEU A 116 -8.80 0.28 -15.25
N ALA A 117 -7.98 0.11 -14.22
CA ALA A 117 -7.96 -1.09 -13.37
C ALA A 117 -9.34 -1.33 -12.72
N CYS A 118 -9.92 -0.30 -12.11
CA CYS A 118 -11.26 -0.37 -11.51
C CYS A 118 -12.33 -0.72 -12.55
N SER A 119 -12.26 -0.13 -13.74
CA SER A 119 -13.21 -0.37 -14.83
C SER A 119 -13.16 -1.82 -15.30
N VAL A 120 -11.95 -2.39 -15.41
CA VAL A 120 -11.75 -3.82 -15.72
C VAL A 120 -12.34 -4.72 -14.62
N VAL A 121 -12.13 -4.40 -13.34
CA VAL A 121 -12.72 -5.14 -12.20
C VAL A 121 -14.25 -5.11 -12.27
N LEU A 122 -14.84 -3.93 -12.48
CA LEU A 122 -16.28 -3.76 -12.55
C LEU A 122 -16.88 -4.45 -13.78
N TYR A 123 -16.23 -4.35 -14.93
CA TYR A 123 -16.66 -5.01 -16.16
C TYR A 123 -16.67 -6.54 -16.02
N GLN A 124 -15.60 -7.12 -15.47
CA GLN A 124 -15.54 -8.57 -15.22
C GLN A 124 -16.60 -9.02 -14.22
N ASN A 125 -16.85 -8.23 -13.16
CA ASN A 125 -17.93 -8.49 -12.21
C ASN A 125 -19.31 -8.42 -12.86
N SER A 126 -19.58 -7.40 -13.68
CA SER A 126 -20.86 -7.28 -14.39
C SER A 126 -21.07 -8.43 -15.38
N LYS A 127 -20.01 -8.89 -16.06
CA LYS A 127 -20.09 -10.02 -17.00
C LYS A 127 -20.42 -11.33 -16.28
N ARG A 128 -19.80 -11.61 -15.13
CA ARG A 128 -20.12 -12.78 -14.30
C ARG A 128 -21.60 -12.83 -13.89
N THR A 129 -22.17 -11.69 -13.52
CA THR A 129 -23.58 -11.66 -13.10
C THR A 129 -24.54 -11.99 -14.26
N LYS A 130 -24.13 -11.78 -15.52
CA LYS A 130 -24.96 -12.04 -16.70
C LYS A 130 -24.79 -13.45 -17.27
N GLU A 131 -23.58 -14.02 -17.20
CA GLU A 131 -23.29 -15.39 -17.66
C GLU A 131 -23.13 -16.32 -16.45
N SER A 132 -24.12 -17.19 -16.17
CA SER A 132 -24.07 -18.20 -15.08
C SER A 132 -22.93 -19.25 -15.19
N LYS A 133 -21.98 -19.08 -16.11
CA LYS A 133 -20.77 -19.92 -16.16
C LYS A 133 -19.75 -19.40 -15.16
N LYS A 134 -19.19 -20.32 -14.37
CA LYS A 134 -18.02 -20.12 -13.49
C LYS A 134 -16.83 -19.66 -14.35
N LEU A 135 -16.76 -18.37 -14.65
CA LEU A 135 -15.67 -17.77 -15.40
C LEU A 135 -14.47 -17.75 -14.45
N GLN A 136 -13.71 -18.86 -14.45
CA GLN A 136 -12.42 -18.89 -13.77
C GLN A 136 -11.57 -17.74 -14.30
N ILE A 137 -10.89 -17.03 -13.39
CA ILE A 137 -9.95 -15.97 -13.75
C ILE A 137 -8.94 -16.57 -14.71
N SER A 138 -8.98 -16.14 -15.95
CA SER A 138 -7.96 -16.50 -16.90
C SER A 138 -6.61 -15.96 -16.40
N THR A 139 -5.54 -16.73 -16.60
CA THR A 139 -4.15 -16.28 -16.41
C THR A 139 -3.86 -14.94 -17.08
N VAL A 140 -4.65 -14.59 -18.11
CA VAL A 140 -4.68 -13.30 -18.80
C VAL A 140 -5.00 -12.12 -17.87
N THR A 141 -6.00 -12.23 -16.99
CA THR A 141 -6.37 -11.14 -16.08
C THR A 141 -5.25 -10.81 -15.09
N ARG A 142 -4.53 -11.83 -14.60
CA ARG A 142 -3.35 -11.63 -13.73
C ARG A 142 -2.22 -10.90 -14.47
N LYS A 143 -2.00 -11.23 -15.74
CA LYS A 143 -1.02 -10.52 -16.59
C LYS A 143 -1.39 -9.06 -16.80
N TYR A 144 -2.68 -8.73 -16.95
CA TYR A 144 -3.12 -7.33 -17.05
C TYR A 144 -2.82 -6.52 -15.80
N PHE A 145 -3.10 -7.03 -14.59
CA PHE A 145 -2.79 -6.30 -13.36
C PHE A 145 -1.27 -6.17 -13.13
N HIS A 146 -0.49 -7.19 -13.47
CA HIS A 146 0.96 -7.10 -13.41
C HIS A 146 1.49 -6.05 -14.39
N PHE A 147 0.98 -6.03 -15.63
CA PHE A 147 1.31 -5.00 -16.61
C PHE A 147 0.95 -3.59 -16.13
N LEU A 148 -0.23 -3.39 -15.53
CA LEU A 148 -0.62 -2.11 -14.93
C LEU A 148 0.30 -1.70 -13.79
N ALA A 149 0.74 -2.65 -12.95
CA ALA A 149 1.70 -2.39 -11.89
C ALA A 149 3.06 -1.96 -12.47
N VAL A 150 3.60 -2.69 -13.45
CA VAL A 150 4.84 -2.33 -14.15
C VAL A 150 4.73 -0.96 -14.83
N ALA A 151 3.61 -0.69 -15.51
CA ALA A 151 3.32 0.61 -16.14
C ALA A 151 3.23 1.76 -15.12
N THR A 152 2.90 1.47 -13.86
CA THR A 152 2.91 2.46 -12.76
C THR A 152 4.33 2.68 -12.24
N TYR A 153 5.09 1.60 -12.01
CA TYR A 153 6.40 1.63 -11.37
C TYR A 153 7.52 2.15 -12.28
N ILE A 154 7.54 1.78 -13.56
CA ILE A 154 8.58 2.23 -14.52
C ILE A 154 8.68 3.76 -14.57
N PRO A 155 7.60 4.52 -14.88
CA PRO A 155 7.69 5.97 -14.95
C PRO A 155 7.98 6.59 -13.58
N GLY A 156 7.51 5.99 -12.49
CA GLY A 156 7.89 6.42 -11.13
C GLY A 156 9.39 6.28 -10.87
N LEU A 157 10.00 5.17 -11.29
CA LEU A 157 11.42 4.91 -11.10
C LEU A 157 12.31 5.82 -11.95
N LEU A 158 11.87 6.12 -13.17
CA LEU A 158 12.60 6.96 -14.13
C LEU A 158 12.49 8.47 -13.82
N TYR A 159 11.29 8.96 -13.51
CA TYR A 159 11.04 10.40 -13.42
C TYR A 159 11.05 10.95 -11.99
N ASP A 160 10.47 10.24 -11.00
CA ASP A 160 10.46 10.69 -9.60
C ASP A 160 10.33 9.54 -8.60
N ARG A 161 11.49 9.06 -8.13
CA ARG A 161 11.57 7.97 -7.14
C ARG A 161 11.03 8.33 -5.78
N GLN A 162 11.14 9.60 -5.38
CA GLN A 162 10.66 10.03 -4.06
C GLN A 162 9.13 10.07 -4.06
N LEU A 163 8.52 10.52 -5.16
CA LEU A 163 7.08 10.40 -5.37
C LEU A 163 6.65 8.94 -5.31
N LEU A 164 7.31 8.06 -6.07
CA LEU A 164 7.00 6.62 -6.08
C LEU A 164 7.11 6.01 -4.67
N PHE A 165 8.14 6.36 -3.90
CA PHE A 165 8.29 5.92 -2.51
C PHE A 165 7.08 6.33 -1.66
N VAL A 166 6.72 7.62 -1.67
CA VAL A 166 5.64 8.16 -0.83
C VAL A 166 4.29 7.57 -1.24
N THR A 167 3.98 7.53 -2.53
CA THR A 167 2.71 6.99 -3.02
C THR A 167 2.61 5.48 -2.78
N ALA A 168 3.70 4.73 -2.90
CA ALA A 168 3.72 3.30 -2.56
C ALA A 168 3.38 3.05 -1.07
N VAL A 169 3.91 3.87 -0.15
CA VAL A 169 3.57 3.78 1.29
C VAL A 169 2.09 4.08 1.52
N ILE A 170 1.55 5.11 0.87
CA ILE A 170 0.12 5.45 0.96
C ILE A 170 -0.75 4.32 0.40
N CYS A 171 -0.38 3.77 -0.77
CA CYS A 171 -1.07 2.63 -1.37
C CYS A 171 -1.04 1.40 -0.46
N LEU A 172 0.07 1.13 0.23
CA LEU A 172 0.16 0.04 1.21
C LEU A 172 -0.86 0.24 2.32
N ALA A 173 -0.92 1.45 2.90
CA ALA A 173 -1.88 1.78 3.95
C ALA A 173 -3.32 1.59 3.49
N VAL A 174 -3.66 2.09 2.30
CA VAL A 174 -5.00 1.94 1.70
C VAL A 174 -5.33 0.46 1.47
N PHE A 175 -4.42 -0.31 0.87
CA PHE A 175 -4.67 -1.73 0.57
C PHE A 175 -4.86 -2.56 1.83
N VAL A 176 -4.06 -2.33 2.87
CA VAL A 176 -4.21 -3.02 4.17
C VAL A 176 -5.52 -2.62 4.86
N LEU A 177 -5.90 -1.34 4.85
CA LEU A 177 -7.18 -0.89 5.41
C LEU A 177 -8.38 -1.48 4.66
N LEU A 178 -8.34 -1.51 3.33
CA LEU A 178 -9.37 -2.16 2.51
C LEU A 178 -9.45 -3.66 2.80
N GLU A 179 -8.32 -4.30 3.06
CA GLU A 179 -8.27 -5.71 3.45
C GLU A 179 -8.86 -5.94 4.84
N TYR A 180 -8.62 -5.05 5.82
CA TYR A 180 -9.31 -5.09 7.12
C TYR A 180 -10.83 -4.94 6.97
N ILE A 181 -11.28 -3.99 6.15
CA ILE A 181 -12.71 -3.79 5.85
C ILE A 181 -13.33 -5.06 5.26
N ARG A 182 -12.63 -5.72 4.32
CA ARG A 182 -13.08 -6.97 3.67
C ARG A 182 -13.05 -8.17 4.62
N TYR A 183 -11.99 -8.30 5.42
CA TYR A 183 -11.77 -9.40 6.35
C TYR A 183 -12.82 -9.38 7.46
N PHE A 184 -12.95 -8.23 8.15
CA PHE A 184 -13.93 -8.03 9.23
C PHE A 184 -15.35 -7.71 8.73
N ARG A 185 -15.63 -7.74 7.42
CA ARG A 185 -16.99 -7.52 6.86
C ARG A 185 -17.61 -6.17 7.27
N ILE A 186 -16.78 -5.14 7.41
CA ILE A 186 -17.19 -3.80 7.87
C ILE A 186 -18.16 -3.17 6.86
N LYS A 187 -19.35 -2.77 7.29
CA LYS A 187 -20.36 -2.15 6.42
C LYS A 187 -19.98 -0.71 6.05
N PRO A 188 -20.42 -0.19 4.89
CA PRO A 188 -21.11 -0.90 3.80
C PRO A 188 -20.13 -1.61 2.84
N LEU A 189 -18.84 -1.26 2.89
CA LEU A 189 -17.87 -1.62 1.87
C LEU A 189 -17.42 -3.10 1.92
N GLY A 190 -17.42 -3.72 3.08
CA GLY A 190 -16.87 -5.07 3.30
C GLY A 190 -17.51 -6.14 2.43
N GLN A 191 -18.84 -6.12 2.27
CA GLN A 191 -19.53 -7.06 1.39
C GLN A 191 -19.28 -6.74 -0.10
N THR A 192 -19.27 -5.46 -0.46
CA THR A 192 -18.97 -5.02 -1.83
C THR A 192 -17.56 -5.43 -2.25
N LEU A 193 -16.55 -5.16 -1.42
CA LEU A 193 -15.16 -5.57 -1.69
C LEU A 193 -15.05 -7.09 -1.81
N ARG A 194 -15.71 -7.85 -0.92
CA ARG A 194 -15.71 -9.30 -1.03
C ARG A 194 -16.33 -9.75 -2.34
N ASN A 195 -17.49 -9.25 -2.73
CA ASN A 195 -18.13 -9.65 -3.98
C ASN A 195 -17.24 -9.32 -5.18
N LEU A 196 -16.68 -8.11 -5.23
CA LEU A 196 -15.79 -7.68 -6.31
C LEU A 196 -14.51 -8.50 -6.39
N LEU A 197 -13.90 -8.81 -5.24
CA LEU A 197 -12.61 -9.48 -5.18
C LEU A 197 -12.70 -11.01 -5.15
N THR A 198 -13.83 -11.61 -4.72
CA THR A 198 -14.05 -13.08 -4.77
C THR A 198 -13.83 -13.63 -6.17
N LEU A 199 -14.13 -12.80 -7.17
CA LEU A 199 -13.88 -13.11 -8.56
C LEU A 199 -12.43 -13.25 -8.94
N PHE A 200 -11.49 -12.80 -8.11
CA PHE A 200 -10.05 -12.79 -8.38
C PHE A 200 -9.28 -13.78 -7.48
N LEU A 201 -9.96 -14.53 -6.61
CA LEU A 201 -9.34 -15.62 -5.86
C LEU A 201 -9.24 -16.88 -6.72
N ASP A 202 -8.05 -17.46 -6.77
CA ASP A 202 -7.87 -18.85 -7.22
C ASP A 202 -8.40 -19.83 -6.17
N GLU A 203 -8.76 -21.05 -6.57
CA GLU A 203 -9.01 -22.13 -5.59
C GLU A 203 -7.74 -22.52 -4.82
N ARG A 204 -6.56 -22.16 -5.36
CA ARG A 204 -5.27 -22.26 -4.66
C ARG A 204 -5.02 -21.15 -3.63
N ASP A 205 -5.74 -20.03 -3.74
CA ASP A 205 -5.69 -18.89 -2.81
C ASP A 205 -6.77 -19.00 -1.73
N SER A 206 -7.21 -20.23 -1.39
CA SER A 206 -8.20 -20.55 -0.34
C SER A 206 -7.74 -20.24 1.09
N GLY A 207 -6.81 -19.31 1.26
CA GLY A 207 -6.53 -18.65 2.53
C GLY A 207 -7.55 -17.55 2.82
N PRO A 208 -7.73 -17.13 4.07
CA PRO A 208 -8.72 -16.13 4.46
C PRO A 208 -8.41 -14.68 3.96
N LEU A 209 -7.27 -14.49 3.31
CA LEU A 209 -6.64 -13.20 3.04
C LEU A 209 -6.27 -13.10 1.55
N ILE A 210 -6.80 -12.09 0.83
CA ILE A 210 -6.52 -11.86 -0.59
C ILE A 210 -5.22 -11.04 -0.68
N LEU A 211 -4.11 -11.63 -0.23
CA LEU A 211 -2.85 -10.90 -0.14
C LEU A 211 -2.17 -10.68 -1.49
N THR A 212 -2.69 -11.22 -2.61
CA THR A 212 -2.02 -11.15 -3.92
C THR A 212 -1.71 -9.72 -4.38
N HIS A 213 -2.62 -8.77 -4.15
CA HIS A 213 -2.40 -7.36 -4.52
C HIS A 213 -1.43 -6.65 -3.57
N ILE A 214 -1.46 -7.00 -2.27
CA ILE A 214 -0.52 -6.48 -1.26
C ILE A 214 0.88 -7.05 -1.50
N TYR A 215 1.00 -8.34 -1.84
CA TYR A 215 2.26 -8.99 -2.19
C TYR A 215 2.86 -8.44 -3.47
N LEU A 216 2.04 -8.17 -4.49
CA LEU A 216 2.52 -7.51 -5.71
C LEU A 216 3.07 -6.11 -5.38
N LEU A 217 2.33 -5.32 -4.61
CA LEU A 217 2.79 -4.00 -4.17
C LEU A 217 4.09 -4.10 -3.36
N LEU A 218 4.15 -4.99 -2.37
CA LEU A 218 5.33 -5.21 -1.53
C LEU A 218 6.53 -5.69 -2.34
N GLY A 219 6.36 -6.65 -3.26
CA GLY A 219 7.44 -7.17 -4.10
C GLY A 219 8.11 -6.06 -4.92
N MET A 220 7.31 -5.16 -5.49
CA MET A 220 7.78 -4.03 -6.30
C MET A 220 8.31 -2.88 -5.44
N SER A 221 7.71 -2.64 -4.27
CA SER A 221 8.04 -1.53 -3.37
C SER A 221 9.26 -1.78 -2.48
N LEU A 222 9.51 -3.03 -2.08
CA LEU A 222 10.57 -3.36 -1.12
C LEU A 222 11.95 -2.85 -1.55
N PRO A 223 12.39 -3.03 -2.83
CA PRO A 223 13.65 -2.46 -3.30
C PRO A 223 13.71 -0.94 -3.22
N VAL A 224 12.60 -0.26 -3.56
CA VAL A 224 12.46 1.20 -3.48
C VAL A 224 12.55 1.69 -2.04
N TRP A 225 11.96 0.95 -1.10
CA TRP A 225 11.96 1.31 0.31
C TRP A 225 13.30 1.07 1.01
N LEU A 226 13.97 -0.04 0.69
CA LEU A 226 15.24 -0.42 1.30
C LEU A 226 16.44 0.34 0.71
N PHE A 227 16.43 0.64 -0.60
CA PHE A 227 17.58 1.23 -1.31
C PHE A 227 17.29 2.54 -2.07
N PRO A 228 16.67 3.56 -1.45
CA PRO A 228 16.26 4.77 -2.17
C PRO A 228 17.41 5.66 -2.67
N ARG A 229 18.63 5.51 -2.11
CA ARG A 229 19.78 6.39 -2.41
C ARG A 229 20.89 5.78 -3.26
N VAL A 230 20.82 4.50 -3.61
CA VAL A 230 21.94 3.77 -4.25
C VAL A 230 22.31 4.32 -5.63
N CYS A 231 21.42 5.05 -6.30
CA CYS A 231 21.71 5.64 -7.63
C CYS A 231 22.01 7.16 -7.62
N ALA A 232 22.05 7.84 -6.48
CA ALA A 232 22.48 9.24 -6.47
C ALA A 232 24.01 9.37 -6.64
N ALA A 233 24.77 8.33 -6.26
CA ALA A 233 26.23 8.36 -6.21
C ALA A 233 26.92 7.66 -7.40
N SER A 234 26.21 6.97 -8.28
CA SER A 234 26.83 6.14 -9.33
C SER A 234 26.04 6.15 -10.63
N LEU A 235 26.05 7.26 -11.37
CA LEU A 235 25.52 7.31 -12.74
C LEU A 235 26.41 6.64 -13.80
N SER A 236 27.46 5.90 -13.43
CA SER A 236 28.50 5.44 -14.36
C SER A 236 28.59 3.93 -14.60
N GLY A 237 27.54 3.13 -14.33
CA GLY A 237 27.61 1.68 -14.58
C GLY A 237 26.28 0.97 -14.87
N PRO A 238 26.26 -0.03 -15.78
CA PRO A 238 25.08 -0.85 -16.11
C PRO A 238 24.59 -1.74 -14.95
N SER A 239 25.32 -1.82 -13.85
CA SER A 239 25.01 -2.58 -12.63
C SER A 239 24.12 -1.84 -11.61
N THR A 240 23.66 -0.63 -11.93
CA THR A 240 22.92 0.27 -11.01
C THR A 240 21.43 -0.05 -10.87
N LEU A 241 20.86 -0.80 -11.83
CA LEU A 241 19.47 -1.28 -11.77
C LEU A 241 19.34 -2.69 -11.17
N LEU A 242 20.46 -3.37 -10.89
CA LEU A 242 20.50 -4.72 -10.33
C LEU A 242 19.68 -4.92 -9.04
N PRO A 243 19.66 -3.98 -8.05
CA PRO A 243 18.81 -4.15 -6.87
C PRO A 243 17.32 -4.00 -7.15
N TYR A 244 16.95 -3.40 -8.30
CA TYR A 244 15.58 -3.26 -8.77
C TYR A 244 15.17 -4.33 -9.78
N ALA A 245 16.04 -5.32 -10.06
CA ALA A 245 15.71 -6.43 -10.95
C ALA A 245 14.55 -7.31 -10.46
N GLY A 246 14.18 -7.22 -9.17
CA GLY A 246 12.95 -7.83 -8.65
C GLY A 246 11.67 -7.02 -8.91
N VAL A 247 11.81 -5.80 -9.46
CA VAL A 247 10.72 -4.87 -9.82
C VAL A 247 10.43 -4.88 -11.33
N LEU A 248 11.33 -5.42 -12.16
CA LEU A 248 11.20 -5.53 -13.62
C LEU A 248 10.94 -6.99 -14.01
#